data_AF-A0A0F9L7B8-F1
#
_entry.id   AF-A0A0F9L7B8-F1
#
_cell.length_a   1.000
_cell.length_b   1.000
_cell.length_c   1.000
_cell.angle_alpha   90.00
_cell.angle_beta   90.00
_cell.angle_gamma   90.00
#
_symmetry.space_group_name_H-M   'P 1'
#
loop_
_entity.id
_entity.type
_entity.pdbx_description
1 polymer ?
#
loop_
_entity_poly.entity_id
_entity_poly.type
_entity_poly.pdbx_seq_one_letter_code
_entity_poly.pdbx_strand_id
1 'polypeptide(L)'
;MPNYLHRTTKIYQTSVSPMALSEPAANYIQDPDLSAVEGFASWYWTITGDIVSLMSVAERAAVDAQAVETRRESAMGQLDDLEELFRAYVKTAMSENNLLRVELGLPPRTFAQLRTAIRGELGS
;
A
#
# COMPACT_ATOMS: atom_id res chain seq x y z
N MET A 1 -30.76 19.82 7.97
CA MET A 1 -30.46 19.17 6.68
C MET A 1 -30.14 17.71 6.98
N PRO A 2 -30.58 16.76 6.15
CA PRO A 2 -30.34 15.34 6.42
C PRO A 2 -28.87 14.96 6.25
N ASN A 3 -28.50 13.84 6.84
CA ASN A 3 -27.21 13.19 6.63
C ASN A 3 -27.37 12.09 5.58
N TYR A 4 -26.29 11.79 4.84
CA TYR A 4 -26.32 10.74 3.81
C TYR A 4 -25.10 9.83 3.94
N LEU A 5 -25.31 8.53 3.79
CA LEU A 5 -24.23 7.55 3.63
C LEU A 5 -24.30 6.97 2.23
N HIS A 6 -23.20 7.07 1.48
CA HIS A 6 -23.09 6.43 0.19
C HIS A 6 -22.98 4.91 0.34
N ARG A 7 -23.83 4.12 -0.33
CA ARG A 7 -23.92 2.66 -0.16
C ARG A 7 -22.62 1.92 -0.51
N THR A 8 -21.96 2.30 -1.60
CA THR A 8 -20.73 1.63 -2.05
C THR A 8 -19.47 2.17 -1.36
N THR A 9 -19.23 3.47 -1.47
CA THR A 9 -18.01 4.10 -0.95
C THR A 9 -18.02 4.27 0.56
N LYS A 10 -19.19 4.16 1.20
CA LYS A 10 -19.40 4.34 2.64
C LYS A 10 -18.91 5.70 3.16
N ILE A 11 -18.88 6.71 2.28
CA ILE A 11 -18.59 8.09 2.64
C ILE A 11 -19.83 8.67 3.33
N TYR A 12 -19.64 9.13 4.55
CA TYR A 12 -20.68 9.80 5.34
C TYR A 12 -20.63 11.31 5.13
N GLN A 13 -21.76 11.89 4.74
CA GLN A 13 -21.92 13.30 4.44
C GLN A 13 -22.94 13.91 5.40
N THR A 14 -22.52 14.91 6.17
CA THR A 14 -23.36 15.53 7.20
C THR A 14 -24.05 16.79 6.70
N SER A 15 -25.33 16.95 7.01
CA SER A 15 -26.11 18.17 6.72
C SER A 15 -26.05 18.60 5.25
N VAL A 16 -26.29 17.67 4.33
CA VAL A 16 -26.21 17.91 2.88
C VAL A 16 -27.61 18.08 2.28
N SER A 17 -27.75 19.02 1.33
CA SER A 17 -28.97 19.16 0.54
C SER A 17 -29.06 18.04 -0.51
N PRO A 18 -30.25 17.47 -0.79
CA PRO A 18 -30.40 16.46 -1.85
C PRO A 18 -29.84 16.89 -3.21
N MET A 19 -29.89 18.20 -3.52
CA MET A 19 -29.35 18.76 -4.77
C MET A 19 -27.82 18.84 -4.82
N ALA A 20 -27.15 18.66 -3.68
CA ALA A 20 -25.69 18.70 -3.57
C ALA A 20 -25.06 17.30 -3.61
N LEU A 21 -25.85 16.23 -3.75
CA LEU A 21 -25.34 14.88 -3.93
C LEU A 21 -24.67 14.75 -5.30
N SER A 22 -23.49 14.13 -5.34
CA SER A 22 -22.73 13.91 -6.59
C SER A 22 -23.34 12.83 -7.48
N GLU A 23 -24.26 12.02 -6.94
CA GLU A 23 -24.87 10.86 -7.57
C GLU A 23 -26.37 10.79 -7.24
N PRO A 24 -27.16 9.97 -7.96
CA PRO A 24 -28.58 9.80 -7.66
C PRO A 24 -28.83 9.35 -6.21
N ALA A 25 -29.91 9.85 -5.60
CA ALA A 25 -30.27 9.55 -4.20
C ALA A 25 -30.41 8.05 -3.89
N ALA A 26 -30.69 7.20 -4.90
CA ALA A 26 -30.72 5.74 -4.75
C ALA A 26 -29.38 5.14 -4.26
N ASN A 27 -28.26 5.81 -4.56
CA ASN A 27 -26.92 5.39 -4.12
C ASN A 27 -26.62 5.77 -2.67
N TYR A 28 -27.56 6.43 -1.98
CA TYR A 28 -27.42 6.88 -0.61
C TYR A 28 -28.46 6.28 0.31
N ILE A 29 -28.12 6.22 1.59
CA ILE A 29 -29.03 6.01 2.71
C ILE A 29 -29.19 7.38 3.37
N GLN A 30 -30.43 7.86 3.43
CA GLN A 30 -30.75 9.11 4.12
C GLN A 30 -30.90 8.85 5.62
N ASP A 31 -30.29 9.71 6.44
CA ASP A 31 -30.31 9.66 7.90
C ASP A 31 -30.03 8.24 8.45
N PRO A 32 -28.90 7.60 8.06
CA PRO A 32 -28.59 6.24 8.48
C PRO A 32 -28.34 6.17 9.99
N ASP A 33 -28.80 5.08 10.62
CA ASP A 33 -28.37 4.74 11.97
C ASP A 33 -26.96 4.12 11.93
N LEU A 34 -26.00 4.81 12.52
CA LEU A 34 -24.59 4.38 12.59
C LEU A 34 -24.20 3.91 13.99
N SER A 35 -25.14 3.84 14.93
CA SER A 35 -24.85 3.45 16.32
C SER A 35 -24.20 2.07 16.44
N ALA A 36 -24.58 1.13 15.56
CA ALA A 36 -24.02 -0.23 15.53
C ALA A 36 -22.55 -0.29 15.05
N VAL A 37 -22.05 0.75 14.39
CA VAL A 37 -20.72 0.79 13.77
C VAL A 37 -19.82 1.90 14.32
N GLU A 38 -20.29 2.62 15.34
CA GLU A 38 -19.54 3.69 15.98
C GLU A 38 -18.20 3.18 16.51
N GLY A 39 -17.12 3.90 16.21
CA GLY A 39 -15.75 3.52 16.57
C GLY A 39 -15.07 2.51 15.64
N PHE A 40 -15.77 1.98 14.62
CA PHE A 40 -15.19 1.07 13.63
C PHE A 40 -15.00 1.73 12.27
N ALA A 41 -13.90 1.39 11.58
CA ALA A 41 -13.64 1.86 10.23
C ALA A 41 -14.68 1.32 9.23
N SER A 42 -14.99 2.12 8.20
CA SER A 42 -16.07 1.83 7.24
C SER A 42 -15.88 0.55 6.42
N TRP A 43 -14.65 0.08 6.26
CA TRP A 43 -14.39 -1.20 5.61
C TRP A 43 -14.94 -2.41 6.40
N TYR A 44 -15.23 -2.27 7.69
CA TYR A 44 -15.89 -3.31 8.50
C TYR A 44 -17.42 -3.22 8.50
N TRP A 45 -17.99 -2.25 7.79
CA TRP A 45 -19.45 -2.07 7.78
C TRP A 45 -20.08 -2.98 6.72
N THR A 46 -21.23 -3.53 7.03
CA THR A 46 -22.08 -4.26 6.10
C THR A 46 -23.35 -3.45 5.88
N ILE A 47 -23.75 -3.28 4.61
CA ILE A 47 -24.97 -2.56 4.26
C ILE A 47 -25.93 -3.56 3.64
N THR A 48 -27.08 -3.74 4.28
CA THR A 48 -28.16 -4.61 3.79
C THR A 48 -29.44 -3.79 3.72
N GLY A 49 -29.87 -3.44 2.50
CA GLY A 49 -30.88 -2.39 2.32
C GLY A 49 -30.36 -1.08 2.92
N ASP A 50 -31.11 -0.48 3.84
CA ASP A 50 -30.77 0.76 4.53
C ASP A 50 -30.16 0.55 5.93
N ILE A 51 -29.95 -0.71 6.32
CA ILE A 51 -29.37 -1.07 7.62
C ILE A 51 -27.85 -1.10 7.47
N VAL A 52 -27.17 -0.35 8.32
CA VAL A 52 -25.70 -0.37 8.48
C VAL A 52 -25.38 -1.19 9.72
N SER A 53 -24.70 -2.31 9.53
CA SER A 53 -24.28 -3.20 10.62
C SER A 53 -22.77 -3.38 10.62
N LEU A 54 -22.25 -3.83 11.76
CA LEU A 54 -20.86 -4.19 11.89
C LEU A 54 -20.68 -5.66 11.48
N MET A 55 -19.66 -5.95 10.67
CA MET A 55 -19.19 -7.32 10.43
C MET A 55 -18.99 -8.07 11.74
N SER A 56 -19.21 -9.38 11.75
CA SER A 56 -18.88 -10.23 12.89
C SER A 56 -17.39 -10.19 13.22
N VAL A 57 -17.02 -10.61 14.43
CA VAL A 57 -15.61 -10.68 14.86
C VAL A 57 -14.78 -11.55 13.90
N ALA A 58 -15.34 -12.68 13.46
CA ALA A 58 -14.66 -13.59 12.53
C ALA A 58 -14.43 -12.95 11.15
N GLU A 59 -15.41 -12.23 10.61
CA GLU A 59 -15.28 -11.52 9.34
C GLU A 59 -14.24 -10.40 9.43
N ARG A 60 -14.24 -9.61 10.51
CA ARG A 60 -13.22 -8.55 10.71
C ARG A 60 -11.83 -9.14 10.82
N ALA A 61 -11.66 -10.24 11.55
CA ALA A 61 -10.38 -10.93 11.65
C ALA A 61 -9.89 -11.45 10.28
N ALA A 62 -10.80 -11.90 9.42
CA ALA A 62 -10.46 -12.31 8.06
C ALA A 62 -10.03 -11.11 7.18
N VAL A 63 -10.75 -9.98 7.27
CA VAL A 63 -10.37 -8.72 6.59
C VAL A 63 -9.00 -8.25 7.04
N ASP A 64 -8.71 -8.28 8.34
CA ASP A 64 -7.43 -7.88 8.89
C ASP A 64 -6.30 -8.80 8.45
N ALA A 65 -6.52 -10.12 8.48
CA ALA A 65 -5.55 -11.09 8.00
C ALA A 65 -5.24 -10.88 6.52
N GLN A 66 -6.26 -10.64 5.69
CA GLN A 66 -6.08 -10.35 4.27
C GLN A 66 -5.29 -9.04 4.07
N ALA A 67 -5.61 -7.99 4.82
CA ALA A 67 -4.90 -6.71 4.73
C ALA A 67 -3.43 -6.83 5.13
N VAL A 68 -3.13 -7.65 6.14
CA VAL A 68 -1.74 -7.95 6.54
C VAL A 68 -1.01 -8.70 5.43
N GLU A 69 -1.62 -9.72 4.83
CA GLU A 69 -0.98 -10.49 3.76
C GLU A 69 -0.72 -9.63 2.52
N THR A 70 -1.68 -8.80 2.09
CA THR A 70 -1.48 -7.87 0.98
C THR A 70 -0.35 -6.87 1.26
N ARG A 71 -0.24 -6.36 2.48
CA ARG A 71 0.89 -5.48 2.86
C ARG A 71 2.21 -6.21 2.84
N ARG A 72 2.24 -7.48 3.27
CA ARG A 72 3.43 -8.32 3.24
C ARG A 72 3.89 -8.56 1.80
N GLU A 73 2.99 -8.96 0.92
CA GLU A 73 3.28 -9.16 -0.51
C GLU A 73 3.80 -7.88 -1.15
N SER A 74 3.17 -6.73 -0.86
CA SER A 74 3.64 -5.44 -1.35
C SER A 74 5.03 -5.09 -0.85
N ALA A 75 5.33 -5.34 0.42
CA ALA A 75 6.65 -5.09 0.99
C ALA A 75 7.73 -6.02 0.39
N MET A 76 7.38 -7.29 0.14
CA MET A 76 8.27 -8.23 -0.55
C MET A 76 8.58 -7.76 -1.97
N GLY A 77 7.57 -7.34 -2.73
CA GLY A 77 7.78 -6.78 -4.07
C GLY A 77 8.69 -5.55 -4.07
N GLN A 78 8.52 -4.64 -3.09
CA GLN A 78 9.41 -3.48 -2.95
C GLN A 78 10.87 -3.86 -2.62
N LEU A 79 11.08 -4.94 -1.84
CA LEU A 79 12.42 -5.44 -1.55
C LEU A 79 13.07 -6.08 -2.78
N ASP A 80 12.29 -6.84 -3.56
CA ASP A 80 12.77 -7.44 -4.81
C ASP A 80 13.15 -6.35 -5.83
N ASP A 81 12.31 -5.34 -6.01
CA ASP A 81 12.59 -4.17 -6.86
C ASP A 81 13.85 -3.43 -6.41
N LEU A 82 14.02 -3.26 -5.09
CA LEU A 82 15.19 -2.61 -4.52
C LEU A 82 16.46 -3.43 -4.72
N GLU A 83 16.39 -4.76 -4.57
CA GLU A 83 17.51 -5.65 -4.86
C GLU A 83 17.92 -5.56 -6.33
N GLU A 84 16.94 -5.61 -7.24
CA GLU A 84 17.21 -5.51 -8.68
C GLU A 84 17.84 -4.16 -9.02
N LEU A 85 17.33 -3.06 -8.47
CA LEU A 85 17.88 -1.72 -8.65
C LEU A 85 19.32 -1.64 -8.13
N PHE A 86 19.60 -2.13 -6.92
CA PHE A 86 20.96 -2.14 -6.37
C PHE A 86 21.90 -2.98 -7.22
N ARG A 87 21.44 -4.14 -7.69
CA ARG A 87 22.23 -5.02 -8.58
C ARG A 87 22.55 -4.32 -9.89
N ALA A 88 21.58 -3.62 -10.50
CA ALA A 88 21.79 -2.84 -11.72
C ALA A 88 22.76 -1.69 -11.47
N TYR A 89 22.56 -0.92 -10.39
CA TYR A 89 23.43 0.17 -10.00
C TYR A 89 24.88 -0.26 -9.80
N VAL A 90 25.11 -1.34 -9.04
CA VAL A 90 26.47 -1.87 -8.81
C VAL A 90 27.13 -2.29 -10.13
N LYS A 91 26.41 -2.95 -11.03
CA LYS A 91 26.93 -3.34 -12.34
C LYS A 91 27.32 -2.11 -13.18
N THR A 92 26.48 -1.09 -13.22
CA THR A 92 26.73 0.15 -13.95
C THR A 92 27.93 0.89 -13.37
N ALA A 93 27.96 1.11 -12.06
CA ALA A 93 29.07 1.79 -11.37
C ALA A 93 30.39 1.03 -11.54
N MET A 94 30.37 -0.31 -11.51
CA MET A 94 31.55 -1.12 -11.82
C MET A 94 32.03 -0.93 -13.26
N SER A 95 31.10 -0.89 -14.22
CA SER A 95 31.43 -0.70 -15.63
C SER A 95 32.10 0.66 -15.85
N GLU A 96 31.51 1.73 -15.31
CA GLU A 96 32.07 3.09 -15.37
C GLU A 96 33.43 3.19 -14.68
N ASN A 97 33.57 2.61 -13.49
CA ASN A 97 34.85 2.58 -12.79
C ASN A 97 35.91 1.83 -13.59
N ASN A 98 35.56 0.71 -14.23
CA ASN A 98 36.49 -0.05 -15.05
C ASN A 98 36.91 0.69 -16.31
N LEU A 99 36.04 1.51 -16.92
CA LEU A 99 36.43 2.41 -18.01
C LEU A 99 37.50 3.39 -17.55
N LEU A 100 37.27 4.09 -16.43
CA LEU A 100 38.25 5.02 -15.83
C LEU A 100 39.57 4.33 -15.48
N ARG A 101 39.50 3.10 -14.94
CA ARG A 101 40.71 2.33 -14.61
C ARG A 101 41.54 2.05 -15.86
N VAL A 102 40.90 1.66 -16.96
CA VAL A 102 41.58 1.41 -18.24
C VAL A 102 42.22 2.70 -18.76
N GLU A 103 41.52 3.84 -18.71
CA GLU A 103 42.07 5.15 -19.10
C GLU A 103 43.30 5.54 -18.28
N LEU A 104 43.34 5.16 -17.00
CA LEU A 104 44.46 5.38 -16.09
C LEU A 104 45.55 4.29 -16.16
N GLY A 105 45.45 3.33 -17.09
CA GLY A 105 46.41 2.23 -17.24
C GLY A 105 46.36 1.19 -16.11
N LEU A 106 45.28 1.18 -15.31
CA LEU A 106 45.04 0.23 -14.24
C LEU A 106 44.21 -0.96 -14.75
N PRO A 107 44.44 -2.18 -14.24
CA PRO A 107 43.64 -3.35 -14.63
C PRO A 107 42.19 -3.21 -14.14
N PRO A 108 41.18 -3.63 -14.92
CA PRO A 108 39.78 -3.68 -14.49
C PRO A 108 39.60 -4.52 -13.23
N ARG A 109 38.63 -4.14 -12.38
CA ARG A 109 38.19 -4.92 -11.23
C ARG A 109 37.09 -5.90 -11.63
N THR A 110 37.17 -7.11 -11.08
CA THR A 110 36.13 -8.14 -11.25
C THR A 110 35.05 -8.01 -10.18
N PHE A 111 33.87 -8.59 -10.44
CA PHE A 111 32.78 -8.62 -9.46
C PHE A 111 33.19 -9.35 -8.16
N ALA A 112 34.03 -10.38 -8.26
CA ALA A 112 34.56 -11.10 -7.10
C ALA A 112 35.43 -10.19 -6.22
N GLN A 113 36.27 -9.34 -6.83
CA GLN A 113 37.09 -8.36 -6.09
C GLN A 113 36.22 -7.30 -5.40
N LEU A 114 35.19 -6.79 -6.09
CA LEU A 114 34.26 -5.85 -5.48
C LEU A 114 33.51 -6.48 -4.30
N ARG A 115 32.99 -7.70 -4.47
CA ARG A 115 32.28 -8.43 -3.40
C ARG A 115 33.14 -8.61 -2.16
N THR A 116 34.42 -8.98 -2.34
CA THR A 116 35.36 -9.15 -1.24
C THR A 116 35.61 -7.82 -0.53
N ALA A 117 35.78 -6.71 -1.27
CA ALA A 117 35.95 -5.40 -0.67
C ALA A 117 34.71 -4.96 0.15
N ILE A 118 33.51 -5.11 -0.40
CA ILE A 118 32.25 -4.77 0.29
C ILE A 118 32.10 -5.57 1.60
N ARG A 119 32.40 -6.87 1.57
CA ARG A 119 32.39 -7.73 2.75
C ARG A 119 33.37 -7.27 3.84
N GLY A 120 34.57 -6.87 3.43
CA GLY A 120 35.57 -6.30 4.33
C GLY A 120 35.06 -5.04 5.05
N GLU A 121 34.37 -4.14 4.34
CA GLU A 121 33.79 -2.92 4.91
C GLU A 121 32.58 -3.19 5.82
N LEU A 122 31.76 -4.20 5.49
CA LEU A 122 30.60 -4.59 6.30
C LEU A 122 30.97 -5.41 7.55
N GLY A 123 32.23 -5.82 7.69
CA GLY A 123 32.69 -6.65 8.81
C GLY A 123 32.11 -8.08 8.78
N SER A 124 31.80 -8.60 7.58
CA SER A 124 31.14 -9.89 7.35
C SER A 124 31.87 -10.80 6.38
#